data_AF-A0A2N9MUU4-F1
#
_entry.id   AF-A0A2N9MUU4-F1
#
_cell.length_a   1.000
_cell.length_b   1.000
_cell.length_c   1.000
_cell.angle_alpha   90.00
_cell.angle_beta   90.00
_cell.angle_gamma   90.00
#
_symmetry.space_group_name_H-M   'P 1'
#
loop_
_entity.id
_entity.type
_entity.pdbx_description
1 polymer ?
#
loop_
_entity_poly.entity_id
_entity_poly.type
_entity_poly.pdbx_seq_one_letter_code
_entity_poly.pdbx_strand_id
1 'polypeptide(L)'
;MAERRRRTTSSRFAVAANTFLATLDPNQRQSVLFAIDDAQQRAHWSNLPTAGMVRRAGLCMRELTTTQRTAAFALVASVLSKRGFEKVQQFMEADGVLKRNEGNSAMSGEDLDYISILGAPFGGHQLAVNVTIAGERGVLTPA
;
A
#
# COMPACT_ATOMS: atom_id res chain seq x y z
N MET A 1 -13.53 28.85 26.75
CA MET A 1 -13.86 27.43 26.48
C MET A 1 -13.28 27.10 25.11
N ALA A 2 -12.21 26.30 25.06
CA ALA A 2 -11.46 26.05 23.82
C ALA A 2 -12.17 24.98 22.97
N GLU A 3 -12.43 25.33 21.71
CA GLU A 3 -12.98 24.47 20.67
C GLU A 3 -12.05 23.25 20.45
N ARG A 4 -12.53 22.07 20.81
CA ARG A 4 -11.78 20.82 20.67
C ARG A 4 -11.86 20.39 19.21
N ARG A 5 -10.88 20.78 18.39
CA ARG A 5 -10.66 20.27 17.02
C ARG A 5 -10.85 18.74 17.01
N ARG A 6 -11.96 18.25 16.44
CA ARG A 6 -12.17 16.81 16.22
C ARG A 6 -11.20 16.36 15.13
N ARG A 7 -10.09 15.75 15.57
CA ARG A 7 -9.18 15.01 14.70
C ARG A 7 -9.97 13.88 14.03
N THR A 8 -10.11 13.97 12.73
CA THR A 8 -10.45 12.86 11.85
C THR A 8 -9.45 11.72 12.05
N THR A 9 -9.89 10.57 12.54
CA THR A 9 -8.99 9.40 12.63
C THR A 9 -9.01 8.67 11.29
N SER A 10 -8.14 9.07 10.36
CA SER A 10 -7.84 8.24 9.19
C SER A 10 -7.21 6.94 9.68
N SER A 11 -7.56 5.79 9.09
CA SER A 11 -6.98 4.51 9.50
C SER A 11 -5.46 4.54 9.34
N ARG A 12 -4.72 3.86 10.23
CA ARG A 12 -3.25 3.82 10.19
C ARG A 12 -2.71 3.32 8.84
N PHE A 13 -3.42 2.40 8.19
CA PHE A 13 -3.05 1.89 6.87
C PHE A 13 -3.30 2.90 5.74
N ALA A 14 -4.39 3.67 5.78
CA ALA A 14 -4.66 4.70 4.76
C ALA A 14 -3.61 5.82 4.81
N VAL A 15 -3.16 6.19 6.02
CA VAL A 15 -2.06 7.15 6.19
C VAL A 15 -0.76 6.59 5.63
N ALA A 16 -0.40 5.36 5.98
CA ALA A 16 0.83 4.74 5.48
C ALA A 16 0.82 4.55 3.95
N ALA A 17 -0.33 4.22 3.36
CA ALA A 17 -0.50 4.09 1.92
C ALA A 17 -0.28 5.42 1.20
N ASN A 18 -0.90 6.50 1.70
CA ASN A 18 -0.70 7.84 1.14
C ASN A 18 0.76 8.32 1.32
N THR A 19 1.40 8.02 2.45
CA THR A 19 2.83 8.32 2.65
C THR A 19 3.70 7.58 1.63
N PHE A 20 3.46 6.29 1.38
CA PHE A 20 4.18 5.54 0.36
C PHE A 20 3.94 6.13 -1.04
N LEU A 21 2.68 6.36 -1.45
CA LEU A 21 2.36 6.95 -2.75
C LEU A 21 3.01 8.33 -2.93
N ALA A 22 3.11 9.14 -1.86
CA ALA A 22 3.76 10.44 -1.91
C ALA A 22 5.25 10.36 -2.30
N THR A 23 5.93 9.25 -2.03
CA THR A 23 7.35 9.04 -2.39
C THR A 23 7.56 8.63 -3.85
N LEU A 24 6.49 8.27 -4.56
CA LEU A 24 6.55 7.73 -5.91
C LEU A 24 6.36 8.82 -6.96
N ASP A 25 7.11 8.70 -8.07
CA ASP A 25 6.87 9.48 -9.28
C ASP A 25 5.55 9.05 -9.98
N PRO A 26 5.04 9.81 -10.97
CA PRO A 26 3.78 9.48 -11.65
C PRO A 26 3.74 8.10 -12.32
N ASN A 27 4.85 7.64 -12.92
CA ASN A 27 4.92 6.35 -13.59
C ASN A 27 4.91 5.21 -12.57
N GLN A 28 5.62 5.38 -11.47
CA GLN A 28 5.62 4.43 -10.36
C GLN A 28 4.24 4.34 -9.71
N ARG A 29 3.56 5.48 -9.49
CA ARG A 29 2.18 5.49 -8.96
C ARG A 29 1.21 4.76 -9.88
N GLN A 30 1.31 4.98 -11.19
CA GLN A 30 0.48 4.29 -12.17
C GLN A 30 0.73 2.78 -12.18
N SER A 31 1.97 2.36 -11.93
CA SER A 31 2.35 0.94 -11.94
C SER A 31 1.94 0.19 -10.66
N VAL A 32 1.71 0.91 -9.55
CA VAL A 32 1.39 0.32 -8.25
C VAL A 32 -0.11 0.32 -7.92
N LEU A 33 -0.89 1.21 -8.51
CA LEU A 33 -2.32 1.37 -8.25
C LEU A 33 -3.18 0.63 -9.28
N PHE A 34 -4.07 -0.21 -8.78
CA PHE A 34 -5.02 -0.98 -9.58
C PHE A 34 -6.45 -0.68 -9.13
N ALA A 35 -7.44 -0.95 -9.97
CA ALA A 35 -8.84 -0.85 -9.57
C ALA A 35 -9.17 -1.91 -8.49
N ILE A 36 -10.05 -1.59 -7.54
CA ILE A 36 -10.42 -2.55 -6.47
C ILE A 36 -11.08 -3.82 -7.04
N ASP A 37 -11.73 -3.68 -8.19
CA ASP A 37 -12.40 -4.72 -8.95
C ASP A 37 -11.56 -5.31 -10.10
N ASP A 38 -10.25 -5.05 -10.13
CA ASP A 38 -9.35 -5.60 -11.14
C ASP A 38 -9.23 -7.12 -11.01
N ALA A 39 -9.98 -7.85 -11.84
CA ALA A 39 -10.01 -9.32 -11.83
C ALA A 39 -8.67 -9.93 -12.29
N GLN A 40 -7.96 -9.26 -13.20
CA GLN A 40 -6.67 -9.75 -13.69
C GLN A 40 -5.63 -9.64 -12.59
N GLN A 41 -5.50 -8.49 -11.95
CA GLN A 41 -4.53 -8.28 -10.88
C GLN A 41 -4.76 -9.22 -9.69
N ARG A 42 -6.02 -9.48 -9.33
CA ARG A 42 -6.36 -10.43 -8.25
C ARG A 42 -6.05 -11.88 -8.61
N ALA A 43 -6.13 -12.26 -9.88
CA ALA A 43 -5.77 -13.58 -10.36
C ALA A 43 -4.26 -13.74 -10.64
N HIS A 44 -3.51 -12.64 -10.74
CA HIS A 44 -2.11 -12.59 -11.14
C HIS A 44 -1.09 -12.96 -10.04
N TRP A 45 -1.56 -13.47 -8.89
CA TRP A 45 -0.66 -13.96 -7.85
C TRP A 45 0.06 -15.24 -8.31
N SER A 46 1.37 -15.31 -8.06
CA SER A 46 2.18 -16.50 -8.35
C SER A 46 3.31 -16.65 -7.35
N ASN A 47 3.59 -17.88 -6.95
CA ASN A 47 4.75 -18.26 -6.15
C ASN A 47 6.00 -18.60 -6.99
N LEU A 48 5.94 -18.47 -8.32
CA LEU A 48 7.09 -18.70 -9.19
C LEU A 48 8.05 -17.50 -9.21
N PRO A 49 9.36 -17.73 -9.47
CA PRO A 49 10.34 -16.68 -9.65
C PRO A 49 9.93 -15.64 -10.70
N THR A 50 10.20 -14.36 -10.42
CA THR A 50 9.86 -13.28 -11.36
C THR A 50 10.87 -13.13 -12.49
N ALA A 51 12.10 -13.60 -12.28
CA ALA A 51 13.12 -13.64 -13.32
C ALA A 51 12.82 -14.77 -14.33
N GLY A 52 12.09 -14.43 -15.38
CA GLY A 52 11.90 -15.28 -16.56
C GLY A 52 10.73 -16.26 -16.51
N MET A 53 10.06 -16.46 -15.37
CA MET A 53 8.87 -17.33 -15.29
C MET A 53 7.56 -16.54 -15.23
N VAL A 54 7.43 -15.58 -14.31
CA VAL A 54 6.19 -14.80 -14.15
C VAL A 54 6.48 -13.33 -13.93
N ARG A 55 5.99 -12.47 -14.83
CA ARG A 55 6.01 -11.02 -14.61
C ARG A 55 4.89 -10.63 -13.66
N ARG A 56 5.24 -10.06 -12.51
CA ARG A 56 4.28 -9.50 -11.56
C ARG A 56 4.02 -8.03 -11.90
N ALA A 57 2.77 -7.60 -11.80
CA ALA A 57 2.42 -6.19 -11.91
C ALA A 57 2.50 -5.52 -10.52
N GLY A 58 2.85 -4.23 -10.50
CA GLY A 58 3.28 -3.53 -9.29
C GLY A 58 4.71 -3.02 -9.42
N LEU A 59 5.28 -2.62 -8.29
CA LEU A 59 6.68 -2.17 -8.20
C LEU A 59 7.53 -3.23 -7.52
N CYS A 60 8.67 -3.56 -8.12
CA CYS A 60 9.67 -4.45 -7.54
C CYS A 60 10.44 -3.71 -6.44
N MET A 61 10.68 -4.34 -5.28
CA MET A 61 11.41 -3.73 -4.16
C MET A 61 12.83 -3.32 -4.57
N ARG A 62 13.45 -4.01 -5.54
CA ARG A 62 14.74 -3.68 -6.15
C ARG A 62 14.76 -2.34 -6.89
N GLU A 63 13.63 -1.91 -7.44
CA GLU A 63 13.50 -0.69 -8.24
C GLU A 63 13.19 0.54 -7.39
N LEU A 64 12.92 0.34 -6.09
CA LEU A 64 12.61 1.41 -5.16
C LEU A 64 13.89 2.04 -4.59
N THR A 65 13.88 3.37 -4.46
CA THR A 65 14.89 4.08 -3.66
C THR A 65 14.80 3.68 -2.19
N THR A 66 15.83 3.96 -1.40
CA THR A 66 15.81 3.70 0.06
C THR A 66 14.59 4.33 0.74
N THR A 67 14.25 5.57 0.41
CA THR A 67 13.09 6.28 0.96
C THR A 67 11.77 5.60 0.59
N GLN A 68 11.62 5.19 -0.68
CA GLN A 68 10.43 4.48 -1.15
C GLN A 68 10.30 3.10 -0.49
N ARG A 69 11.42 2.37 -0.35
CA ARG A 69 11.46 1.06 0.31
C ARG A 69 11.09 1.15 1.79
N THR A 70 11.60 2.15 2.51
CA THR A 70 11.20 2.42 3.90
C THR A 70 9.70 2.70 4.01
N ALA A 71 9.14 3.53 3.12
CA ALA A 71 7.71 3.83 3.12
C ALA A 71 6.85 2.61 2.74
N ALA A 72 7.31 1.77 1.81
CA ALA A 72 6.66 0.50 1.47
C ALA A 72 6.62 -0.45 2.67
N PHE A 73 7.73 -0.62 3.39
CA PHE A 73 7.75 -1.43 4.62
C PHE A 73 6.86 -0.86 5.72
N ALA A 74 6.80 0.46 5.87
CA ALA A 74 5.89 1.10 6.82
C ALA A 74 4.41 0.81 6.47
N LEU A 75 4.06 0.78 5.19
CA LEU A 75 2.74 0.36 4.73
C LEU A 75 2.46 -1.12 5.08
N VAL A 76 3.38 -2.04 4.77
CA VAL A 76 3.23 -3.46 5.13
C VAL A 76 3.08 -3.66 6.65
N ALA A 77 3.92 -2.98 7.45
CA ALA A 77 3.84 -3.02 8.91
C ALA A 77 2.52 -2.45 9.47
N SER A 78 1.85 -1.56 8.73
CA SER A 78 0.58 -0.98 9.15
C SER A 78 -0.62 -1.93 9.04
N VAL A 79 -0.51 -2.97 8.20
CA VAL A 79 -1.58 -3.95 7.94
C VAL A 79 -1.30 -5.32 8.56
N LEU A 80 -0.06 -5.59 8.99
CA LEU A 80 0.32 -6.84 9.64
C LEU A 80 0.51 -6.67 11.16
N SER A 81 0.43 -7.78 11.88
CA SER A 81 0.97 -7.83 13.25
C SER A 81 2.51 -7.74 13.22
N LYS A 82 3.14 -7.40 14.35
CA LYS A 82 4.61 -7.40 14.47
C LYS A 82 5.23 -8.72 13.99
N ARG A 83 4.68 -9.85 14.44
CA ARG A 83 5.13 -11.19 14.04
C ARG A 83 4.89 -11.47 12.55
N GLY A 84 3.80 -10.95 11.98
CA GLY A 84 3.52 -11.06 10.56
C GLY A 84 4.55 -10.30 9.73
N PHE A 85 4.88 -9.09 10.15
CA PHE A 85 5.91 -8.26 9.50
C PHE A 85 7.31 -8.89 9.60
N GLU A 86 7.69 -9.39 10.78
CA GLU A 86 8.96 -10.11 10.98
C GLU A 86 9.09 -11.31 10.03
N LYS A 87 8.01 -12.08 9.84
CA LYS A 87 7.99 -13.19 8.87
C LYS A 87 8.23 -12.73 7.43
N VAL A 88 7.64 -11.61 7.03
CA VAL A 88 7.88 -11.04 5.69
C VAL A 88 9.37 -10.74 5.52
N GLN A 89 10.00 -10.06 6.49
CA GLN A 89 11.43 -9.75 6.43
C GLN A 89 12.29 -11.02 6.40
N GLN A 90 11.95 -12.03 7.20
CA GLN A 90 12.67 -13.31 7.21
C GLN A 90 12.57 -14.07 5.88
N PHE A 91 11.42 -14.02 5.20
CA PHE A 91 11.29 -14.61 3.86
C PHE A 91 12.18 -13.90 2.85
N MET A 92 12.20 -12.56 2.86
CA MET A 92 13.07 -11.77 1.99
C MET A 92 14.54 -12.11 2.26
N GLU A 93 14.95 -12.16 3.53
CA GLU A 93 16.33 -12.53 3.92
C GLU A 93 16.69 -13.97 3.50
N ALA A 94 15.76 -14.91 3.66
CA ALA A 94 15.94 -16.30 3.22
C ALA A 94 16.18 -16.39 1.70
N ASP A 95 15.46 -15.60 0.90
CA ASP A 95 15.69 -15.50 -0.56
C ASP A 95 17.10 -14.95 -0.89
N GLY A 96 17.63 -14.06 -0.05
CA GLY A 96 19.02 -13.62 -0.13
C GLY A 96 20.04 -14.70 0.16
N VAL A 97 19.78 -15.50 1.21
CA VAL A 97 20.61 -16.67 1.53
C VAL A 97 20.59 -17.67 0.39
N LEU A 98 19.40 -17.96 -0.17
CA LEU A 98 19.25 -18.83 -1.34
C LEU A 98 20.07 -18.32 -2.52
N LYS A 99 19.97 -17.01 -2.84
CA LYS A 99 20.78 -16.39 -3.90
C LYS A 99 22.27 -16.61 -3.69
N ARG A 100 22.77 -16.41 -2.46
CA ARG A 100 24.19 -16.60 -2.14
C ARG A 100 24.63 -18.06 -2.28
N ASN A 101 23.77 -19.00 -1.90
CA ASN A 101 24.08 -20.43 -1.93
C ASN A 101 23.96 -21.03 -3.34
N GLU A 102 23.08 -20.51 -4.19
CA GLU A 102 22.83 -20.98 -5.56
C GLU A 102 23.65 -20.25 -6.63
N GLY A 103 24.79 -19.66 -6.25
CA GLY A 103 25.72 -19.04 -7.21
C GLY A 103 25.21 -17.73 -7.81
N ASN A 104 24.44 -16.94 -7.04
CA ASN A 104 23.92 -15.64 -7.44
C ASN A 104 22.88 -15.69 -8.58
N SER A 105 22.05 -16.73 -8.59
CA SER A 105 20.94 -16.89 -9.53
C SER A 105 20.06 -15.63 -9.60
N ALA A 106 19.67 -15.23 -10.82
CA ALA A 106 18.75 -14.11 -11.02
C ALA A 106 17.33 -14.40 -10.50
N MET A 107 17.03 -15.66 -10.18
CA MET A 107 15.73 -16.12 -9.69
C MET A 107 15.47 -15.87 -8.21
N SER A 108 16.51 -15.57 -7.44
CA SER A 108 16.45 -15.44 -5.98
C SER A 108 17.05 -14.08 -5.55
N GLY A 109 16.55 -13.51 -4.45
CA GLY A 109 17.12 -12.30 -3.86
C GLY A 109 16.16 -11.53 -2.95
N GLU A 110 16.73 -10.83 -1.98
CA GLU A 110 16.03 -10.13 -0.89
C GLU A 110 15.16 -8.95 -1.35
N ASP A 111 15.15 -8.64 -2.64
CA ASP A 111 14.50 -7.47 -3.21
C ASP A 111 13.64 -7.77 -4.44
N LEU A 112 13.34 -9.05 -4.71
CA LEU A 112 12.51 -9.48 -5.83
C LEU A 112 11.00 -9.53 -5.53
N ASP A 113 10.60 -9.08 -4.34
CA ASP A 113 9.20 -8.91 -3.95
C ASP A 113 8.55 -7.72 -4.65
N TYR A 114 7.24 -7.83 -4.89
CA TYR A 114 6.46 -6.80 -5.56
C TYR A 114 5.37 -6.27 -4.65
N ILE A 115 5.14 -4.97 -4.71
CA ILE A 115 4.01 -4.31 -4.04
C ILE A 115 3.02 -3.80 -5.09
N SER A 116 1.74 -4.03 -4.84
CA SER A 116 0.61 -3.44 -5.57
C SER A 116 -0.51 -3.11 -4.59
N ILE A 117 -1.33 -2.12 -4.93
CA ILE A 117 -2.43 -1.63 -4.11
C ILE A 117 -3.69 -1.69 -4.97
N LEU A 118 -4.69 -2.46 -4.51
CA LEU A 118 -6.01 -2.54 -5.14
C LEU A 118 -6.92 -1.47 -4.52
N GLY A 119 -7.47 -0.62 -5.37
CA GLY A 119 -8.24 0.57 -5.00
C GLY A 119 -7.35 1.75 -4.63
N ALA A 120 -7.94 2.95 -4.71
CA ALA A 120 -7.29 4.12 -4.13
C ALA A 120 -7.39 4.03 -2.60
N PRO A 121 -6.32 4.30 -1.83
CA PRO A 121 -6.47 4.46 -0.40
C PRO A 121 -7.40 5.65 -0.16
N PHE A 122 -8.66 5.37 0.19
CA PHE A 122 -9.63 6.39 0.57
C PHE A 122 -9.16 7.05 1.86
N GLY A 123 -8.45 8.16 1.72
CA GLY A 123 -8.24 9.12 2.79
C GLY A 123 -9.27 10.23 2.66
N GLY A 124 -10.43 10.11 3.30
CA GLY A 124 -11.42 11.19 3.33
C GLY A 124 -12.53 11.03 4.36
N HIS A 125 -12.71 12.05 5.22
CA HIS A 125 -13.98 12.33 5.92
C HIS A 125 -15.02 12.74 4.87
N GLN A 126 -15.85 11.81 4.41
CA GLN A 126 -17.05 12.21 3.67
C GLN A 126 -18.10 12.67 4.69
N LEU A 127 -18.44 13.96 4.66
CA LEU A 127 -19.61 14.51 5.35
C LEU A 127 -20.69 14.75 4.29
N ALA A 128 -21.78 13.99 4.36
CA ALA A 128 -23.02 14.35 3.68
C ALA A 128 -23.84 15.24 4.62
N VAL A 129 -24.20 16.44 4.18
CA VAL A 129 -25.12 17.32 4.93
C VAL A 129 -26.38 17.48 4.10
N ASN A 130 -27.51 17.05 4.66
CA ASN A 130 -28.82 17.40 4.10
C ASN A 130 -29.24 18.76 4.66
N VAL A 131 -29.51 19.72 3.77
CA VAL A 131 -29.97 21.05 4.14
C VAL A 131 -31.40 21.21 3.64
N THR A 132 -32.34 21.39 4.56
CA THR A 132 -33.72 21.78 4.24
C THR A 132 -33.95 23.19 4.78
N ILE A 133 -34.28 24.13 3.89
CA ILE A 133 -34.58 25.52 4.25
C ILE A 133 -36.08 25.75 4.08
N ALA A 134 -36.75 26.24 5.12
CA ALA A 134 -38.15 26.65 5.08
C ALA A 134 -38.30 28.04 5.72
N GLY A 135 -38.31 29.09 4.88
CA GLY A 135 -38.35 30.48 5.35
C GLY A 135 -37.11 30.86 6.17
N GLU A 136 -37.26 31.61 7.26
CA GLU A 136 -36.15 32.08 8.10
C GLU A 136 -35.60 31.04 9.11
N ARG A 137 -36.03 29.77 9.03
CA ARG A 137 -35.55 28.71 9.94
C ARG A 137 -34.94 27.56 9.15
N GLY A 138 -33.76 27.13 9.57
CA GLY A 138 -33.07 25.94 9.07
C GLY A 138 -32.65 25.03 10.23
N VAL A 139 -32.67 23.73 10.00
CA VAL A 139 -32.16 22.71 10.93
C VAL A 139 -31.06 21.92 10.22
N LEU A 140 -29.95 21.71 10.92
CA LEU A 140 -28.83 20.90 10.46
C LEU A 140 -28.76 19.63 11.30
N THR A 141 -28.79 18.48 10.64
CA THR A 141 -28.52 17.19 11.28
C THR A 141 -27.36 16.49 10.57
N PRO A 142 -26.43 15.85 11.32
CA PRO A 142 -25.40 15.01 10.72
C PRO A 142 -26.03 13.75 10.10
N ALA A 143 -25.47 13.28 8.99
CA ALA A 143 -25.64 11.92 8.49
C ALA A 143 -24.34 11.13 8.70
#